data_AF-A0A2E7N7M2-F1
#
_entry.id   AF-A0A2E7N7M2-F1
#
_cell.length_a   1.000
_cell.length_b   1.000
_cell.length_c   1.000
_cell.angle_alpha   90.00
_cell.angle_beta   90.00
_cell.angle_gamma   90.00
#
_symmetry.space_group_name_H-M   'P 1'
#
loop_
_entity.id
_entity.type
_entity.pdbx_description
1 polymer ?
#
loop_
_entity_poly.entity_id
_entity_poly.type
_entity_poly.pdbx_seq_one_letter_code
_entity_poly.pdbx_strand_id
1 'polypeptide(L)'
;MVSAKQKEQMSGFITGLLENSGLYNILKQDNSYILAIEKPDIVENPKTIDVLAHNYHRTKKELNDTLGHNNYHGISTAHIFYKDDKTFMVRLGSRGNIKDERSLKRYSKEQRDAMIHLRDLEKEVLGISRGDLAYYQPETARLEEGIRRFEMVRVALDYTHIRRGDPGYGFVRDTVSKDYKEARQIGATITGPIELLVGNRGYAGISPVEPTKPVKPEQPSLFK
;
A
#
# COMPACT_ATOMS: atom_id res chain seq x y z
N MET A 1 -13.39 -13.48 -4.26
CA MET A 1 -13.51 -12.17 -4.92
C MET A 1 -14.25 -11.24 -3.98
N VAL A 2 -13.81 -9.99 -3.86
CA VAL A 2 -14.45 -8.99 -2.98
C VAL A 2 -15.86 -8.69 -3.48
N SER A 3 -16.84 -8.69 -2.56
CA SER A 3 -18.25 -8.42 -2.90
C SER A 3 -18.50 -6.96 -3.25
N ALA A 4 -19.58 -6.66 -3.99
CA ALA A 4 -19.93 -5.27 -4.35
C ALA A 4 -20.01 -4.35 -3.13
N LYS A 5 -20.67 -4.79 -2.06
CA LYS A 5 -20.78 -4.06 -0.79
C LYS A 5 -19.42 -3.74 -0.17
N GLN A 6 -18.47 -4.69 -0.21
CA GLN A 6 -17.13 -4.47 0.32
C GLN A 6 -16.31 -3.50 -0.54
N LYS A 7 -16.53 -3.48 -1.86
CA LYS A 7 -15.89 -2.51 -2.75
C LYS A 7 -16.39 -1.09 -2.48
N GLU A 8 -17.71 -0.95 -2.33
CA GLU A 8 -18.36 0.31 -1.97
C GLU A 8 -17.88 0.81 -0.60
N GLN A 9 -17.81 -0.09 0.39
CA GLN A 9 -17.29 0.23 1.72
C GLN A 9 -15.85 0.76 1.67
N MET A 10 -14.94 0.07 0.97
CA MET A 10 -13.56 0.53 0.80
C MET A 10 -13.50 1.90 0.13
N SER A 11 -14.24 2.08 -0.97
CA SER A 11 -14.26 3.35 -1.72
C SER A 11 -14.80 4.49 -0.86
N GLY A 12 -15.93 4.29 -0.18
CA GLY A 12 -16.52 5.27 0.73
C GLY A 12 -15.61 5.62 1.90
N PHE A 13 -14.95 4.62 2.49
CA PHE A 13 -13.99 4.85 3.57
C PHE A 13 -12.84 5.75 3.12
N ILE A 14 -12.19 5.43 1.99
CA ILE A 14 -11.07 6.22 1.45
C ILE A 14 -11.53 7.65 1.11
N THR A 15 -12.69 7.79 0.45
CA THR A 15 -13.27 9.10 0.14
C THR A 15 -13.50 9.90 1.41
N GLY A 16 -14.09 9.31 2.45
CA GLY A 16 -14.30 9.99 3.73
C GLY A 16 -13.00 10.48 4.38
N LEU A 17 -11.92 9.69 4.33
CA LEU A 17 -10.61 10.15 4.84
C LEU A 17 -10.05 11.33 4.02
N LEU A 18 -10.24 11.33 2.70
CA LEU A 18 -9.79 12.42 1.82
C LEU A 18 -10.63 13.69 2.02
N GLU A 19 -11.95 13.58 2.13
CA GLU A 19 -12.84 14.72 2.35
C GLU A 19 -12.58 15.36 3.71
N ASN A 20 -12.40 14.54 4.76
CA ASN A 20 -12.10 14.99 6.12
C ASN A 20 -10.76 15.73 6.22
N SER A 21 -9.85 15.56 5.25
CA SER A 21 -8.60 16.34 5.22
C SER A 21 -8.83 17.80 4.92
N GLY A 22 -9.94 18.12 4.25
CA GLY A 22 -10.17 19.45 3.70
C GLY A 22 -9.21 19.83 2.57
N LEU A 23 -8.26 18.97 2.17
CA LEU A 23 -7.22 19.24 1.18
C LEU A 23 -7.64 18.94 -0.27
N TYR A 24 -8.69 18.13 -0.45
CA TYR A 24 -9.07 17.61 -1.76
C TYR A 24 -10.52 17.92 -2.12
N ASN A 25 -10.77 18.11 -3.41
CA ASN A 25 -12.10 18.00 -4.02
C ASN A 25 -12.20 16.65 -4.73
N ILE A 26 -13.25 15.88 -4.42
CA ILE A 26 -13.50 14.59 -5.08
C ILE A 26 -14.19 14.87 -6.42
N LEU A 27 -13.51 14.56 -7.52
CA LEU A 27 -14.03 14.76 -8.88
C LEU A 27 -14.89 13.59 -9.33
N LYS A 28 -14.45 12.37 -9.00
CA LYS A 28 -15.15 11.15 -9.35
C LYS A 28 -14.84 10.05 -8.35
N GLN A 29 -15.85 9.28 -7.99
CA GLN A 29 -15.71 8.08 -7.18
C GLN A 29 -16.37 6.89 -7.90
N ASP A 30 -15.64 5.79 -7.94
CA ASP A 30 -16.13 4.48 -8.34
C ASP A 30 -15.71 3.45 -7.26
N ASN A 31 -16.24 2.23 -7.36
CA ASN A 31 -15.78 1.10 -6.57
C ASN A 31 -14.31 0.77 -6.80
N SER A 32 -13.75 1.07 -7.98
CA SER A 32 -12.39 0.69 -8.35
C SER A 32 -11.37 1.82 -8.20
N TYR A 33 -11.78 3.08 -8.20
CA TYR A 33 -10.86 4.21 -8.11
C TYR A 33 -11.56 5.48 -7.60
N ILE A 34 -10.76 6.43 -7.11
CA ILE A 34 -11.21 7.75 -6.67
C ILE A 34 -10.31 8.79 -7.32
N LEU A 35 -10.90 9.68 -8.12
CA LEU A 35 -10.19 10.81 -8.72
C LEU A 35 -10.39 12.03 -7.84
N ALA A 36 -9.31 12.53 -7.26
CA ALA A 36 -9.27 13.71 -6.41
C ALA A 36 -8.37 14.77 -7.01
N ILE A 37 -8.67 16.04 -6.74
CA ILE A 37 -7.76 17.16 -7.05
C ILE A 37 -7.48 17.93 -5.77
N GLU A 38 -6.23 18.33 -5.57
CA GLU A 38 -5.88 19.27 -4.50
C GLU A 38 -6.71 20.55 -4.63
N LYS A 39 -7.08 21.14 -3.49
CA LYS A 39 -7.89 22.36 -3.47
C LYS A 39 -7.09 23.56 -3.99
N PRO A 40 -7.55 24.25 -5.05
CA PRO A 40 -6.87 25.42 -5.60
C PRO A 40 -6.77 26.60 -4.63
N ASP A 41 -7.66 26.67 -3.65
CA ASP A 41 -7.66 27.66 -2.58
C ASP A 41 -6.58 27.39 -1.51
N ILE A 42 -5.97 26.20 -1.51
CA ILE A 42 -4.97 25.78 -0.52
C ILE A 42 -3.57 25.64 -1.16
N VAL A 43 -3.50 25.22 -2.43
CA VAL A 43 -2.24 24.91 -3.12
C VAL A 43 -2.14 25.70 -4.43
N GLU A 44 -1.00 26.35 -4.66
CA GLU A 44 -0.75 27.19 -5.85
C GLU A 44 -0.81 26.41 -7.18
N ASN A 45 -0.38 25.16 -7.17
CA ASN A 45 -0.34 24.29 -8.36
C ASN A 45 -1.01 22.94 -8.08
N PRO A 46 -2.36 22.89 -8.04
CA PRO A 46 -3.11 21.69 -7.68
C PRO A 46 -2.76 20.50 -8.55
N LYS A 47 -2.54 19.36 -7.89
CA LYS A 47 -2.35 18.07 -8.55
C LYS A 47 -3.64 17.27 -8.54
N THR A 48 -3.91 16.64 -9.67
CA THR A 48 -4.93 15.58 -9.76
C THR A 48 -4.28 14.26 -9.38
N ILE A 49 -4.93 13.51 -8.50
CA ILE A 49 -4.50 12.19 -8.04
C ILE A 49 -5.61 11.16 -8.28
N ASP A 50 -5.26 10.08 -8.94
CA ASP A 50 -6.08 8.89 -9.12
C ASP A 50 -5.70 7.84 -8.05
N VAL A 51 -6.59 7.62 -7.09
CA VAL A 51 -6.42 6.63 -6.03
C VAL A 51 -7.03 5.32 -6.49
N LEU A 52 -6.17 4.38 -6.89
CA LEU A 52 -6.58 3.06 -7.33
C LEU A 52 -6.89 2.15 -6.13
N ALA A 53 -8.18 1.84 -5.96
CA ALA A 53 -8.68 0.86 -5.01
C ALA A 53 -8.57 -0.56 -5.60
N HIS A 54 -7.51 -1.28 -5.26
CA HIS A 54 -7.29 -2.66 -5.73
C HIS A 54 -8.13 -3.65 -4.93
N ASN A 55 -9.41 -3.75 -5.26
CA ASN A 55 -10.36 -4.69 -4.68
C ASN A 55 -10.82 -5.79 -5.68
N TYR A 56 -10.16 -5.87 -6.83
CA TYR A 56 -10.27 -6.95 -7.80
C TYR A 56 -8.91 -7.19 -8.43
N HIS A 57 -8.77 -8.30 -9.14
CA HIS A 57 -7.51 -8.69 -9.77
C HIS A 57 -7.34 -7.96 -11.11
N ARG A 58 -6.90 -6.70 -11.06
CA ARG A 58 -6.38 -6.03 -12.26
C ARG A 58 -5.25 -6.85 -12.86
N THR A 59 -5.17 -6.88 -14.17
CA THR A 59 -3.99 -7.43 -14.85
C THR A 59 -2.83 -6.43 -14.77
N LYS A 60 -1.60 -6.91 -14.93
CA LYS A 60 -0.43 -6.02 -15.05
C LYS A 60 -0.57 -5.04 -16.21
N LYS A 61 -1.18 -5.49 -17.32
CA LYS A 61 -1.42 -4.67 -18.49
C LYS A 61 -2.36 -3.50 -18.14
N GLU A 62 -3.49 -3.78 -17.51
CA GLU A 62 -4.44 -2.74 -17.08
C GLU A 62 -3.78 -1.73 -16.14
N LEU A 63 -2.98 -2.19 -15.17
CA LEU A 63 -2.23 -1.28 -14.30
C LEU A 63 -1.27 -0.39 -15.10
N ASN A 64 -0.47 -0.98 -15.99
CA ASN A 64 0.50 -0.22 -16.79
C ASN A 64 -0.17 0.75 -17.76
N ASP A 65 -1.29 0.37 -18.36
CA ASP A 65 -2.07 1.22 -19.25
C ASP A 65 -2.63 2.43 -18.47
N THR A 66 -3.17 2.21 -17.26
CA THR A 66 -3.63 3.29 -16.36
C THR A 66 -2.48 4.21 -15.94
N LEU A 67 -1.34 3.65 -15.53
CA LEU A 67 -0.16 4.45 -15.15
C LEU A 67 0.38 5.28 -16.32
N GLY A 68 0.40 4.69 -17.52
CA GLY A 68 0.80 5.38 -18.75
C GLY A 68 -0.14 6.53 -19.10
N HIS A 69 -1.46 6.29 -19.03
CA HIS A 69 -2.48 7.32 -19.23
C HIS A 69 -2.34 8.46 -18.20
N ASN A 70 -2.27 8.12 -16.92
CA ASN A 70 -2.17 9.11 -15.84
C ASN A 70 -0.90 9.97 -16.00
N ASN A 71 0.24 9.35 -16.27
CA ASN A 71 1.50 10.07 -16.48
C ASN A 71 1.45 10.99 -17.71
N TYR A 72 0.82 10.55 -18.81
CA TYR A 72 0.63 11.38 -20.01
C TYR A 72 -0.22 12.63 -19.72
N HIS A 73 -1.21 12.51 -18.83
CA HIS A 73 -2.08 13.62 -18.43
C HIS A 73 -1.61 14.39 -17.18
N GLY A 74 -0.42 14.09 -16.65
CA GLY A 74 0.10 14.73 -15.44
C GLY A 74 -0.67 14.39 -14.16
N ILE A 75 -1.42 13.28 -14.16
CA ILE A 75 -2.17 12.75 -13.02
C ILE A 75 -1.24 11.86 -12.20
N SER A 76 -1.18 12.09 -10.90
CA SER A 76 -0.45 11.21 -9.97
C SER A 76 -1.32 10.02 -9.58
N THR A 77 -0.73 8.90 -9.21
CA THR A 77 -1.45 7.67 -8.87
C THR A 77 -1.09 7.20 -7.47
N ALA A 78 -2.10 6.99 -6.62
CA ALA A 78 -1.97 6.32 -5.33
C ALA A 78 -2.55 4.90 -5.42
N HIS A 79 -2.09 3.99 -4.56
CA HIS A 79 -2.53 2.60 -4.57
C HIS A 79 -2.92 2.13 -3.17
N ILE A 80 -4.13 1.58 -3.04
CA ILE A 80 -4.61 0.95 -1.81
C ILE A 80 -5.14 -0.44 -2.14
N PHE A 81 -4.62 -1.46 -1.47
CA PHE A 81 -5.01 -2.86 -1.69
C PHE A 81 -6.06 -3.32 -0.69
N TYR A 82 -7.06 -4.08 -1.14
CA TYR A 82 -8.02 -4.68 -0.21
C TYR A 82 -7.38 -5.86 0.53
N LYS A 83 -7.24 -5.78 1.85
CA LYS A 83 -6.66 -6.83 2.68
C LYS A 83 -7.69 -7.94 2.96
N ASP A 84 -7.63 -9.02 2.18
CA ASP A 84 -8.49 -10.19 2.33
C ASP A 84 -7.73 -11.49 2.66
N ASP A 85 -6.41 -11.42 2.82
CA ASP A 85 -5.49 -12.54 3.05
C ASP A 85 -5.60 -13.67 1.99
N LYS A 86 -6.26 -13.41 0.85
CA LYS A 86 -6.55 -14.37 -0.24
C LYS A 86 -6.02 -13.85 -1.58
N THR A 87 -6.45 -12.66 -1.94
CA THR A 87 -6.08 -11.92 -3.14
C THR A 87 -4.84 -11.09 -2.87
N PHE A 88 -4.84 -10.30 -1.78
CA PHE A 88 -3.72 -9.42 -1.40
C PHE A 88 -3.30 -9.64 0.04
N MET A 89 -2.06 -9.28 0.37
CA MET A 89 -1.44 -9.55 1.68
C MET A 89 -1.52 -11.02 2.10
N VAL A 90 -1.31 -11.94 1.15
CA VAL A 90 -1.43 -13.38 1.40
C VAL A 90 -0.30 -13.83 2.29
N ARG A 91 -0.62 -14.32 3.50
CA ARG A 91 0.40 -14.86 4.42
C ARG A 91 1.15 -16.02 3.79
N LEU A 92 2.46 -16.08 4.02
CA LEU A 92 3.29 -17.15 3.50
C LEU A 92 2.89 -18.51 4.08
N GLY A 93 2.67 -18.55 5.40
CA GLY A 93 2.30 -19.77 6.13
C GLY A 93 0.93 -20.37 5.75
N SER A 94 0.08 -19.64 5.02
CA SER A 94 -1.18 -20.18 4.48
C SER A 94 -0.98 -21.03 3.23
N ARG A 95 0.19 -20.93 2.58
CA ARG A 95 0.58 -21.80 1.48
C ARG A 95 1.30 -23.02 2.04
N GLY A 96 0.54 -24.09 2.26
CA GLY A 96 0.97 -25.30 2.98
C GLY A 96 2.30 -25.92 2.54
N ASN A 97 2.76 -25.67 1.31
CA ASN A 97 4.02 -26.22 0.78
C ASN A 97 5.28 -25.38 1.11
N ILE A 98 5.13 -24.20 1.71
CA ILE A 98 6.27 -23.29 1.98
C ILE A 98 6.81 -23.47 3.42
N LYS A 99 6.07 -24.18 4.29
CA LYS A 99 6.52 -24.44 5.67
C LYS A 99 7.81 -25.28 5.76
N ASP A 100 8.12 -26.02 4.70
CA ASP A 100 9.33 -26.84 4.57
C ASP A 100 10.43 -26.20 3.70
N GLU A 101 10.29 -24.93 3.32
CA GLU A 101 11.36 -24.18 2.65
C GLU A 101 12.58 -24.05 3.57
N ARG A 102 13.51 -24.99 3.48
CA ARG A 102 14.84 -24.96 4.12
C ARG A 102 15.63 -23.70 3.76
N SER A 103 15.23 -22.98 2.70
CA SER A 103 15.70 -21.65 2.33
C SER A 103 15.44 -20.58 3.40
N LEU A 104 14.42 -20.76 4.22
CA LEU A 104 14.03 -19.79 5.26
C LEU A 104 14.54 -20.17 6.65
N LYS A 105 15.49 -21.11 6.75
CA LYS A 105 16.04 -21.63 8.02
C LYS A 105 16.64 -20.57 8.96
N ARG A 106 16.95 -19.38 8.45
CA ARG A 106 17.46 -18.25 9.24
C ARG A 106 16.37 -17.48 9.99
N TYR A 107 15.10 -17.72 9.66
CA TYR A 107 13.96 -17.01 10.23
C TYR A 107 13.24 -17.86 11.27
N SER A 108 12.82 -17.22 12.36
CA SER A 108 11.97 -17.85 13.38
C SER A 108 10.63 -18.28 12.77
N LYS A 109 9.88 -19.09 13.50
CA LYS A 109 8.52 -19.48 13.08
C LYS A 109 7.62 -18.24 12.97
N GLU A 110 7.70 -17.35 13.95
CA GLU A 110 6.93 -16.11 14.03
C GLU A 110 7.27 -15.19 12.84
N GLN A 111 8.54 -15.06 12.48
CA GLN A 111 8.97 -14.29 11.32
C GLN A 111 8.43 -14.87 10.02
N ARG A 112 8.51 -16.21 9.83
CA ARG A 112 7.95 -16.88 8.65
C ARG A 112 6.43 -16.76 8.56
N ASP A 113 5.74 -16.81 9.70
CA ASP A 113 4.28 -16.65 9.77
C ASP A 113 3.85 -15.19 9.50
N ALA A 114 4.73 -14.21 9.77
CA ALA A 114 4.54 -12.79 9.46
C ALA A 114 4.90 -12.41 8.01
N MET A 115 5.66 -13.26 7.29
CA MET A 115 5.96 -13.02 5.88
C MET A 115 4.70 -13.08 5.03
N ILE A 116 4.67 -12.25 4.00
CA ILE A 116 3.63 -12.27 2.97
C ILE A 116 4.22 -12.72 1.64
N HIS A 117 3.41 -13.40 0.85
CA HIS A 117 3.66 -13.65 -0.55
C HIS A 117 3.07 -12.51 -1.39
N LEU A 118 3.92 -11.73 -2.03
CA LEU A 118 3.52 -10.67 -2.93
C LEU A 118 2.93 -11.25 -4.20
N ARG A 119 1.74 -10.80 -4.56
CA ARG A 119 1.19 -11.00 -5.90
C ARG A 119 1.85 -10.09 -6.92
N ASP A 120 1.59 -10.40 -8.17
CA ASP A 120 2.09 -9.67 -9.31
C ASP A 120 1.82 -8.15 -9.25
N LEU A 121 0.60 -7.73 -8.95
CA LEU A 121 0.28 -6.31 -8.78
C LEU A 121 1.02 -5.66 -7.60
N GLU A 122 1.12 -6.36 -6.47
CA GLU A 122 1.84 -5.86 -5.29
C GLU A 122 3.32 -5.66 -5.59
N LYS A 123 3.93 -6.56 -6.39
CA LYS A 123 5.33 -6.42 -6.84
C LYS A 123 5.53 -5.20 -7.74
N GLU A 124 4.63 -4.96 -8.70
CA GLU A 124 4.72 -3.80 -9.59
C GLU A 124 4.61 -2.50 -8.78
N VAL A 125 3.59 -2.40 -7.92
CA VAL A 125 3.39 -1.21 -7.07
C VAL A 125 4.53 -1.04 -6.06
N LEU A 126 5.09 -2.12 -5.52
CA LEU A 126 6.23 -2.05 -4.62
C LEU A 126 7.47 -1.43 -5.30
N GLY A 127 7.67 -1.71 -6.59
CA GLY A 127 8.75 -1.11 -7.38
C GLY A 127 8.58 0.40 -7.56
N ILE A 128 7.34 0.88 -7.65
CA ILE A 128 7.00 2.29 -7.85
C ILE A 128 7.05 3.08 -6.53
N SER A 129 6.46 2.53 -5.47
CA SER A 129 6.38 3.12 -4.13
C SER A 129 7.70 3.13 -3.35
N ARG A 130 8.74 2.47 -3.87
CA ARG A 130 10.09 2.36 -3.29
C ARG A 130 10.18 1.56 -1.99
N GLY A 131 9.19 0.75 -1.65
CA GLY A 131 9.29 -0.14 -0.48
C GLY A 131 8.01 -0.34 0.30
N ASP A 132 7.02 0.52 0.12
CA ASP A 132 5.85 0.58 0.99
C ASP A 132 4.56 0.23 0.26
N LEU A 133 3.68 -0.52 0.92
CA LEU A 133 2.35 -0.82 0.39
C LEU A 133 1.28 -0.42 1.41
N ALA A 134 0.18 0.16 0.91
CA ALA A 134 -0.98 0.53 1.69
C ALA A 134 -2.12 -0.46 1.46
N TYR A 135 -2.76 -0.88 2.54
CA TYR A 135 -3.86 -1.83 2.52
C TYR A 135 -5.07 -1.31 3.28
N TYR A 136 -6.23 -1.36 2.66
CA TYR A 136 -7.50 -1.22 3.35
C TYR A 136 -7.83 -2.52 4.10
N GLN A 137 -7.91 -2.42 5.43
CA GLN A 137 -8.36 -3.49 6.33
C GLN A 137 -9.84 -3.25 6.60
N PRO A 138 -10.75 -4.15 6.16
CA PRO A 138 -12.15 -4.07 6.57
C PRO A 138 -12.30 -4.35 8.06
N GLU A 139 -13.37 -3.86 8.67
CA GLU A 139 -13.72 -4.18 10.04
C GLU A 139 -13.89 -5.70 10.22
N THR A 140 -13.34 -6.22 11.31
CA THR A 140 -13.54 -7.61 11.76
C THR A 140 -13.82 -7.59 13.26
N ALA A 141 -14.25 -8.73 13.81
CA ALA A 141 -14.47 -8.87 15.26
C ALA A 141 -13.24 -8.53 16.14
N ARG A 142 -12.03 -8.44 15.56
CA ARG A 142 -10.77 -8.18 16.27
C ARG A 142 -10.04 -6.91 15.85
N LEU A 143 -10.39 -6.34 14.70
CA LEU A 143 -9.62 -5.26 14.09
C LEU A 143 -10.58 -4.24 13.51
N GLU A 144 -10.36 -2.98 13.86
CA GLU A 144 -11.06 -1.83 13.29
C GLU A 144 -10.71 -1.66 11.81
N GLU A 145 -11.69 -1.13 11.09
CA GLU A 145 -11.55 -0.66 9.71
C GLU A 145 -10.44 0.40 9.62
N GLY A 146 -9.63 0.36 8.56
CA GLY A 146 -8.58 1.37 8.40
C GLY A 146 -7.61 1.13 7.26
N ILE A 147 -6.84 2.16 6.91
CA ILE A 147 -5.69 2.02 6.01
C ILE A 147 -4.45 1.66 6.83
N ARG A 148 -3.85 0.51 6.54
CA ARG A 148 -2.61 0.01 7.14
C ARG A 148 -1.47 0.17 6.14
N ARG A 149 -0.38 0.79 6.56
CA ARG A 149 0.83 0.97 5.74
C ARG A 149 1.92 0.04 6.23
N PHE A 150 2.58 -0.62 5.29
CA PHE A 150 3.64 -1.57 5.59
C PHE A 150 4.88 -1.27 4.76
N GLU A 151 6.02 -1.26 5.43
CA GLU A 151 7.32 -1.41 4.80
C GLU A 151 7.53 -2.89 4.45
N MET A 152 7.88 -3.15 3.20
CA MET A 152 8.09 -4.50 2.68
C MET A 152 9.57 -4.88 2.71
N VAL A 153 10.00 -5.43 3.84
CA VAL A 153 11.39 -5.77 4.12
C VAL A 153 11.83 -6.99 3.30
N ARG A 154 13.07 -6.93 2.81
CA ARG A 154 13.66 -7.99 1.98
C ARG A 154 13.87 -9.28 2.77
N VAL A 155 13.45 -10.40 2.19
CA VAL A 155 13.70 -11.74 2.72
C VAL A 155 14.87 -12.38 1.96
N ALA A 156 15.91 -12.82 2.67
CA ALA A 156 17.05 -13.52 2.12
C ALA A 156 16.81 -15.03 2.13
N LEU A 157 17.00 -15.69 1.00
CA LEU A 157 16.86 -17.12 0.82
C LEU A 157 18.24 -17.78 0.95
N ASP A 158 18.36 -18.76 1.85
CA ASP A 158 19.59 -19.49 2.14
C ASP A 158 19.50 -20.96 1.68
N TYR A 159 20.11 -21.23 0.54
CA TYR A 159 20.13 -22.54 -0.09
C TYR A 159 21.42 -23.32 0.15
N THR A 160 22.24 -22.94 1.15
CA THR A 160 23.47 -23.66 1.51
C THR A 160 23.26 -25.13 1.89
N HIS A 161 22.02 -25.56 2.10
CA HIS A 161 21.66 -26.96 2.32
C HIS A 161 21.60 -27.80 1.03
N ILE A 162 21.63 -27.18 -0.16
CA ILE A 162 21.70 -27.83 -1.47
C ILE A 162 23.16 -27.81 -1.93
N ARG A 163 23.69 -28.95 -2.37
CA ARG A 163 25.09 -29.02 -2.80
C ARG A 163 25.25 -28.46 -4.20
N ARG A 164 26.39 -27.81 -4.44
CA ARG A 164 26.73 -27.27 -5.76
C ARG A 164 26.87 -28.43 -6.74
N GLY A 165 25.95 -28.52 -7.70
CA GLY A 165 25.93 -29.58 -8.72
C GLY A 165 24.85 -30.64 -8.52
N ASP A 166 23.97 -30.51 -7.52
CA ASP A 166 22.82 -31.40 -7.37
C ASP A 166 21.95 -31.36 -8.65
N PRO A 167 21.77 -32.50 -9.34
CA PRO A 167 20.96 -32.56 -10.55
C PRO A 167 19.53 -32.07 -10.27
N GLY A 168 19.06 -31.09 -11.04
CA GLY A 168 17.73 -30.49 -10.86
C GLY A 168 17.68 -29.23 -10.00
N TYR A 169 18.79 -28.78 -9.38
CA TYR A 169 18.81 -27.56 -8.54
C TYR A 169 19.78 -26.46 -9.03
N GLY A 170 20.19 -26.51 -10.30
CA GLY A 170 21.12 -25.51 -10.87
C GLY A 170 20.61 -24.06 -10.88
N PHE A 171 19.30 -23.85 -10.71
CA PHE A 171 18.67 -22.53 -10.59
C PHE A 171 18.75 -21.94 -9.18
N VAL A 172 19.16 -22.74 -8.19
CA VAL A 172 19.12 -22.36 -6.79
C VAL A 172 20.42 -21.68 -6.37
N ARG A 173 20.32 -20.44 -5.90
CA ARG A 173 21.42 -19.66 -5.33
C ARG A 173 20.90 -18.79 -4.19
N ASP A 174 21.73 -18.55 -3.19
CA ASP A 174 21.44 -17.57 -2.14
C ASP A 174 21.09 -16.22 -2.78
N THR A 175 19.93 -15.69 -2.44
CA THR A 175 19.37 -14.50 -3.12
C THR A 175 18.34 -13.81 -2.25
N VAL A 176 17.88 -12.63 -2.67
CA VAL A 176 16.72 -11.97 -2.07
C VAL A 176 15.45 -12.44 -2.78
N SER A 177 14.46 -12.85 -2.00
CA SER A 177 13.16 -13.25 -2.55
C SER A 177 12.47 -12.07 -3.25
N LYS A 178 12.02 -12.34 -4.48
CA LYS A 178 11.12 -11.46 -5.23
C LYS A 178 9.65 -11.67 -4.83
N ASP A 179 9.34 -12.84 -4.28
CA ASP A 179 7.98 -13.30 -4.00
C ASP A 179 7.58 -13.11 -2.56
N TYR A 180 8.55 -13.05 -1.64
CA TYR A 180 8.30 -12.98 -0.20
C TYR A 180 8.90 -11.72 0.39
N LYS A 181 8.14 -11.09 1.27
CA LYS A 181 8.57 -9.94 2.07
C LYS A 181 8.11 -10.13 3.50
N GLU A 182 8.88 -9.57 4.42
CA GLU A 182 8.41 -9.35 5.79
C GLU A 182 7.66 -8.01 5.81
N ALA A 183 6.39 -8.06 6.17
CA ALA A 183 5.53 -6.89 6.19
C ALA A 183 5.58 -6.23 7.58
N ARG A 184 6.32 -5.12 7.70
CA ARG A 184 6.41 -4.35 8.94
C ARG A 184 5.44 -3.19 8.90
N GLN A 185 4.43 -3.19 9.78
CA GLN A 185 3.49 -2.08 9.84
C GLN A 185 4.20 -0.80 10.30
N ILE A 186 4.16 0.24 9.47
CA ILE A 186 4.78 1.55 9.74
C ILE A 186 3.74 2.62 10.11
N GLY A 187 2.46 2.33 9.90
CA GLY A 187 1.39 3.22 10.33
C GLY A 187 0.00 2.64 10.06
N ALA A 188 -0.98 3.24 10.70
CA ALA A 188 -2.38 2.94 10.46
C ALA A 188 -3.24 4.19 10.63
N THR A 189 -4.21 4.36 9.74
CA THR A 189 -5.24 5.40 9.83
C THR A 189 -6.59 4.69 9.98
N ILE A 190 -7.11 4.67 11.21
CA ILE A 190 -8.46 4.17 11.54
C ILE A 190 -9.48 5.28 11.32
N THR A 191 -9.16 6.43 11.90
CA THR A 191 -9.97 7.64 11.87
C THR A 191 -9.07 8.83 11.58
N GLY A 192 -9.65 9.87 11.00
CA GLY A 192 -8.95 11.12 10.73
C GLY A 192 -8.40 11.21 9.30
N PRO A 193 -8.00 12.41 8.91
CA PRO A 193 -7.69 12.70 7.51
C PRO A 193 -6.41 12.05 7.00
N ILE A 194 -6.38 11.81 5.68
CA ILE A 194 -5.16 11.42 4.97
C ILE A 194 -4.77 12.48 3.93
N GLU A 195 -3.47 12.58 3.69
CA GLU A 195 -2.86 13.31 2.58
C GLU A 195 -2.24 12.34 1.57
N LEU A 196 -2.23 12.78 0.31
CA LEU A 196 -1.64 12.13 -0.85
C LEU A 196 -0.36 12.89 -1.23
N LEU A 197 0.78 12.39 -0.79
CA LEU A 197 2.09 13.01 -1.00
C LEU A 197 2.60 12.67 -2.40
N VAL A 198 2.48 13.62 -3.33
CA VAL A 198 2.95 13.46 -4.71
C VAL A 198 4.49 13.39 -4.72
N GLY A 199 4.99 12.20 -5.03
CA GLY A 199 6.41 11.92 -5.17
C GLY A 199 6.89 11.95 -6.62
N ASN A 200 8.13 11.50 -6.82
CA ASN A 200 8.72 11.40 -8.14
C ASN A 200 8.04 10.31 -8.99
N ARG A 201 7.97 10.52 -10.31
CA ARG A 201 7.39 9.58 -11.31
C ARG A 201 5.88 9.38 -11.19
N GLY A 202 5.15 10.39 -10.70
CA GLY A 202 3.68 10.36 -10.68
C GLY A 202 3.09 9.36 -9.69
N TYR A 203 3.85 8.92 -8.68
CA TYR A 203 3.32 8.14 -7.57
C TYR A 203 2.97 9.07 -6.41
N ALA A 204 1.79 8.88 -5.83
CA ALA A 204 1.37 9.56 -4.62
C ALA A 204 1.38 8.59 -3.43
N GLY A 205 2.21 8.88 -2.43
CA GLY A 205 2.23 8.17 -1.16
C GLY A 205 1.02 8.56 -0.29
N ILE A 206 0.60 7.69 0.62
CA ILE A 206 -0.52 7.96 1.52
C ILE A 206 0.04 8.19 2.92
N SER A 207 -0.35 9.28 3.58
CA SER A 207 0.03 9.60 4.95
C SER A 207 -1.14 10.11 5.77
N PRO A 208 -1.21 9.85 7.09
CA PRO A 208 -2.11 10.62 7.95
C PRO A 208 -1.66 12.08 7.95
N VAL A 209 -2.62 13.00 7.95
CA VAL A 209 -2.31 14.42 8.15
C VAL A 209 -1.87 14.60 9.61
N GLU A 210 -0.66 15.12 9.83
CA GLU A 210 -0.24 15.47 11.18
C GLU A 210 -1.14 16.58 11.72
N PRO A 211 -1.63 16.49 12.97
CA PRO A 211 -2.34 17.60 13.58
C PRO A 211 -1.40 18.81 13.60
N THR A 212 -1.77 19.87 12.88
CA THR A 212 -1.07 21.15 12.96
C THR A 212 -1.08 21.57 14.43
N LYS A 213 0.13 21.68 15.03
CA LYS A 213 0.23 22.26 16.37
C LYS A 213 -0.47 23.62 16.33
N PRO A 214 -1.38 23.94 17.27
CA PRO A 214 -1.95 25.26 17.32
C PRO A 214 -0.80 26.25 17.49
N VAL A 215 -0.57 27.07 16.48
CA VAL A 215 0.26 28.26 16.60
C VAL A 215 -0.47 29.12 17.63
N LYS A 216 0.08 29.21 18.84
CA LYS A 216 -0.42 30.17 19.83
C LYS A 216 -0.45 31.53 19.12
N PRO A 217 -1.59 32.24 19.10
CA PRO A 217 -1.57 33.62 18.66
C PRO A 217 -0.55 34.34 19.54
N GLU A 218 0.46 34.95 18.93
CA GLU A 218 1.32 35.89 19.62
C GLU A 218 0.38 36.92 20.25
N GLN A 219 0.30 36.91 21.58
CA GLN A 219 -0.36 37.98 22.30
C GLN A 219 0.40 39.26 21.94
N PRO A 220 -0.24 40.27 21.33
CA PRO A 220 0.43 41.55 21.16
C PRO A 220 0.80 42.04 22.55
N SER A 221 2.10 42.25 22.76
CA SER A 221 2.68 42.80 23.98
C SER A 221 2.02 44.14 24.29
N LEU A 222 1.01 44.12 25.14
CA LEU A 222 0.44 45.30 25.77
C LEU A 222 1.30 45.66 26.99
N PHE A 223 2.51 46.18 26.74
CA PHE A 223 3.20 47.01 27.70
C PHE A 223 3.84 48.20 26.96
N LYS A 224 3.48 49.39 27.47
CA LYS A 224 3.95 50.72 27.10
C LYS A 224 5.42 50.90 27.41
#